data_AF-A0A8J7YVC6-F1
#
_entry.id   AF-A0A8J7YVC6-F1
#
_cell.length_a   1.000
_cell.length_b   1.000
_cell.length_c   1.000
_cell.angle_alpha   90.00
_cell.angle_beta   90.00
_cell.angle_gamma   90.00
#
_symmetry.space_group_name_H-M   'P 1'
#
loop_
_entity.id
_entity.type
_entity.pdbx_description
1 polymer ?
#
loop_
_entity_poly.entity_id
_entity_poly.type
_entity_poly.pdbx_seq_one_letter_code
_entity_poly.pdbx_strand_id
1 'polypeptide(L)'
;MQNTYSTIVIADIRPCVDCGRYPAKRRAGKRVTVTARIFRHGTDILSAELLYRSAEMREWRTVEMSEATDDVWSASFVPSSPSTYRYTVRAWVDTYSTWARNTLKWHKGGENIQQDVLEGIGMLRDIAARAGKDRRAVNSIIQRMNSSTPADALQIATA
;
A
#
# COMPACT_ATOMS: atom_id res chain seq x y z
N MET A 1 -15.16 -27.30 8.11
CA MET A 1 -14.41 -26.09 8.49
C MET A 1 -13.55 -25.68 7.29
N GLN A 2 -14.05 -24.76 6.45
CA GLN A 2 -13.26 -24.19 5.35
C GLN A 2 -12.35 -23.12 5.96
N ASN A 3 -11.04 -23.38 5.95
CA ASN A 3 -10.05 -22.41 6.38
C ASN A 3 -9.93 -21.39 5.25
N THR A 4 -10.62 -20.25 5.36
CA THR A 4 -10.52 -19.16 4.37
C THR A 4 -9.10 -18.61 4.43
N TYR A 5 -8.24 -19.00 3.49
CA TYR A 5 -6.89 -18.46 3.33
C TYR A 5 -6.97 -16.99 2.87
N SER A 6 -7.32 -16.07 3.78
CA SER A 6 -7.30 -14.62 3.53
C SER A 6 -5.97 -13.97 3.89
N THR A 7 -4.89 -14.76 3.96
CA THR A 7 -3.59 -14.29 4.43
C THR A 7 -2.73 -13.86 3.26
N ILE A 8 -2.18 -12.64 3.32
CA ILE A 8 -1.13 -12.18 2.41
C ILE A 8 0.16 -12.92 2.77
N VAL A 9 0.82 -13.50 1.78
CA VAL A 9 2.11 -14.15 1.95
C VAL A 9 3.21 -13.13 1.67
N ILE A 10 4.14 -12.97 2.61
CA ILE A 10 5.36 -12.18 2.46
C ILE A 10 6.53 -13.14 2.61
N ALA A 11 7.30 -13.34 1.54
CA ALA A 11 8.38 -14.32 1.48
C ALA A 11 9.63 -13.75 0.81
N ASP A 12 10.75 -14.48 0.92
CA ASP A 12 12.03 -14.18 0.27
C ASP A 12 12.46 -12.70 0.40
N ILE A 13 12.43 -12.18 1.63
CA ILE A 13 12.86 -10.81 1.90
C ILE A 13 14.39 -10.73 1.73
N ARG A 14 14.86 -9.81 0.89
CA ARG A 14 16.28 -9.56 0.62
C ARG A 14 16.61 -8.08 0.89
N PRO A 15 17.82 -7.75 1.37
CA PRO A 15 18.99 -8.63 1.54
C PRO A 15 18.98 -9.41 2.87
N CYS A 16 19.03 -10.73 2.77
CA CYS A 16 19.11 -11.65 3.92
C CYS A 16 20.40 -12.48 3.83
N VAL A 17 21.25 -12.41 4.85
CA VAL A 17 22.54 -13.14 4.91
C VAL A 17 22.39 -14.29 5.89
N ASP A 18 22.66 -15.51 5.39
CA ASP A 18 22.58 -16.75 6.18
C ASP A 18 21.27 -16.86 6.99
N CYS A 19 20.14 -16.73 6.28
CA CYS A 19 18.79 -16.76 6.87
C CYS A 19 18.59 -15.76 8.03
N GLY A 20 19.27 -14.62 7.99
CA GLY A 20 19.16 -13.56 8.99
C GLY A 20 20.12 -13.71 10.16
N ARG A 21 20.97 -14.75 10.16
CA ARG A 21 22.00 -14.95 11.19
C ARG A 21 22.98 -13.80 11.25
N TYR A 22 23.28 -13.18 10.10
CA TYR A 22 24.18 -12.03 10.01
C TYR A 22 23.49 -10.82 9.39
N PRO A 23 23.82 -9.60 9.84
CA PRO A 23 23.30 -8.39 9.22
C PRO A 23 23.91 -8.18 7.84
N ALA A 24 23.08 -7.80 6.86
CA ALA A 24 23.56 -7.29 5.59
C ALA A 24 24.37 -5.99 5.81
N LYS A 25 25.49 -5.83 5.10
CA LYS A 25 26.39 -4.68 5.25
C LYS A 25 26.20 -3.68 4.11
N ARG A 26 26.15 -2.39 4.45
CA ARG A 26 26.14 -1.28 3.48
C ARG A 26 26.84 -0.04 4.06
N ARG A 27 27.38 0.82 3.19
CA ARG A 27 27.95 2.12 3.56
C ARG A 27 26.83 3.14 3.80
N ALA A 28 26.98 3.98 4.84
CA ALA A 28 26.13 5.15 5.03
C ALA A 28 26.16 6.06 3.78
N GLY A 29 25.02 6.69 3.47
CA GLY A 29 24.83 7.49 2.27
C GLY A 29 24.67 6.69 0.98
N LYS A 30 24.70 5.35 1.02
CA LYS A 30 24.44 4.50 -0.15
C LYS A 30 23.07 3.82 -0.03
N ARG A 31 22.38 3.73 -1.17
CA ARG A 31 21.08 3.08 -1.29
C ARG A 31 21.14 1.62 -0.83
N VAL A 32 20.18 1.25 -0.01
CA VAL A 32 19.81 -0.13 0.33
C VAL A 32 18.48 -0.39 -0.36
N THR A 33 18.45 -1.39 -1.24
CA THR A 33 17.23 -1.85 -1.90
C THR A 33 16.78 -3.13 -1.23
N VAL A 34 15.54 -3.13 -0.75
CA VAL A 34 14.90 -4.28 -0.14
C VAL A 34 13.89 -4.83 -1.13
N THR A 35 13.90 -6.14 -1.33
CA THR A 35 12.92 -6.84 -2.15
C THR A 35 12.20 -7.89 -1.33
N ALA A 36 10.98 -8.24 -1.71
CA ALA A 36 10.21 -9.33 -1.13
C ALA A 36 9.26 -9.91 -2.18
N ARG A 37 8.89 -11.18 -2.04
CA ARG A 37 7.76 -11.76 -2.75
C ARG A 37 6.49 -11.52 -1.94
N ILE A 38 5.51 -10.83 -2.51
CA ILE A 38 4.26 -10.49 -1.82
C ILE A 38 3.09 -10.85 -2.72
N PHE A 39 2.27 -11.79 -2.27
CA PHE A 39 1.13 -12.27 -3.05
C PHE A 39 0.02 -12.79 -2.16
N ARG A 40 -1.17 -12.92 -2.74
CA ARG A 40 -2.37 -13.46 -2.12
C ARG A 40 -3.21 -14.14 -3.20
N HIS A 41 -4.03 -15.11 -2.82
CA HIS A 41 -5.05 -15.64 -3.71
C HIS A 41 -6.14 -14.60 -3.99
N GLY A 42 -6.57 -14.49 -5.25
CA GLY A 42 -7.64 -13.58 -5.69
C GLY A 42 -7.12 -12.50 -6.63
N THR A 43 -7.97 -11.49 -6.86
CA THR A 43 -7.70 -10.40 -7.82
C THR A 43 -7.57 -9.05 -7.14
N ASP A 44 -7.72 -8.97 -5.82
CA ASP A 44 -7.61 -7.72 -5.08
C ASP A 44 -6.22 -7.11 -5.23
N ILE A 45 -6.15 -5.78 -5.30
CA ILE A 45 -4.90 -5.05 -5.33
C ILE A 45 -4.24 -5.16 -3.96
N LEU A 46 -2.95 -5.46 -3.95
CA LEU A 46 -2.12 -5.41 -2.76
C LEU A 46 -1.35 -4.09 -2.74
N SER A 47 -1.10 -3.58 -1.54
CA SER A 47 -0.17 -2.47 -1.31
C SER A 47 0.83 -2.92 -0.25
N ALA A 48 2.08 -2.45 -0.38
CA ALA A 48 3.15 -2.83 0.52
C ALA A 48 4.08 -1.67 0.86
N GLU A 49 4.67 -1.73 2.04
CA GLU A 49 5.62 -0.76 2.54
C GLU A 49 6.84 -1.44 3.15
N LEU A 50 7.99 -0.82 2.92
CA LEU A 50 9.21 -1.05 3.66
C LEU A 50 9.22 -0.15 4.89
N LEU A 51 9.22 -0.77 6.07
CA LEU A 51 9.48 -0.11 7.33
C LEU A 51 10.96 -0.24 7.64
N TYR A 52 11.63 0.85 7.97
CA TYR A 52 13.02 0.83 8.40
C TYR A 52 13.28 1.82 9.55
N ARG A 53 14.25 1.51 10.40
CA ARG A 53 14.73 2.40 11.45
C ARG A 53 16.17 2.10 11.83
N SER A 54 16.88 3.11 12.34
CA SER A 54 18.11 2.87 13.11
C SER A 54 17.75 2.16 14.42
N ALA A 55 18.64 1.32 14.94
CA ALA A 55 18.47 0.61 16.20
C ALA A 55 18.26 1.58 17.38
N GLU A 56 18.86 2.77 17.29
CA GLU A 56 18.76 3.86 18.27
C GLU A 56 17.41 4.61 18.22
N MET A 57 16.71 4.53 17.09
CA MET A 57 15.42 5.20 16.90
C MET A 57 14.27 4.26 17.27
N ARG A 58 13.27 4.78 17.99
CA ARG A 58 12.03 4.05 18.29
C ARG A 58 11.06 4.05 17.11
N GLU A 59 10.98 5.18 16.41
CA GLU A 59 10.02 5.38 15.32
C GLU A 59 10.47 4.68 14.03
N TRP A 60 9.51 4.03 13.38
CA TRP A 60 9.69 3.47 12.05
C TRP A 60 9.45 4.54 10.99
N ARG A 61 10.32 4.57 9.98
CA ARG A 61 10.06 5.28 8.73
C ARG A 61 9.50 4.30 7.72
N THR A 62 8.57 4.75 6.89
CA THR A 62 7.96 3.96 5.83
C THR A 62 8.40 4.46 4.46
N VAL A 63 8.50 3.54 3.50
CA VAL A 63 8.65 3.81 2.07
C VAL A 63 7.73 2.83 1.36
N GLU A 64 6.87 3.34 0.49
CA GLU A 64 6.00 2.50 -0.35
C GLU A 64 6.86 1.58 -1.24
N MET A 65 6.47 0.31 -1.32
CA MET A 65 7.06 -0.66 -2.23
C MET A 65 6.32 -0.63 -3.55
N SER A 66 7.06 -0.74 -4.64
CA SER A 66 6.48 -0.91 -5.97
C SER A 66 6.57 -2.38 -6.37
N GLU A 67 5.47 -2.89 -6.90
CA GLU A 67 5.42 -4.20 -7.54
C GLU A 67 6.17 -4.15 -8.88
N ALA A 68 6.98 -5.17 -9.13
CA ALA A 68 7.64 -5.46 -10.40
C ALA A 68 6.95 -6.67 -11.05
N THR A 69 7.69 -7.56 -11.72
CA THR A 69 7.13 -8.80 -12.27
C THR A 69 7.17 -9.93 -11.25
N ASP A 70 6.31 -10.94 -11.44
CA ASP A 70 6.33 -12.20 -10.69
C ASP A 70 6.21 -12.05 -9.16
N ASP A 71 5.29 -11.20 -8.71
CA ASP A 71 5.02 -10.89 -7.29
C ASP A 71 6.24 -10.30 -6.54
N VAL A 72 7.25 -9.80 -7.25
CA VAL A 72 8.43 -9.20 -6.64
C VAL A 72 8.17 -7.73 -6.36
N TRP A 73 8.23 -7.36 -5.09
CA TRP A 73 8.08 -5.99 -4.62
C TRP A 73 9.44 -5.41 -4.24
N SER A 74 9.65 -4.12 -4.48
CA SER A 74 10.88 -3.44 -4.09
C SER A 74 10.65 -2.04 -3.53
N ALA A 75 11.45 -1.68 -2.54
CA ALA A 75 11.61 -0.30 -2.05
C ALA A 75 13.06 -0.05 -1.70
N SER A 76 13.43 1.21 -1.54
CA SER A 76 14.79 1.58 -1.17
C SER A 76 14.82 2.71 -0.15
N PHE A 77 15.80 2.65 0.74
CA PHE A 77 16.12 3.75 1.64
C PHE A 77 17.62 4.03 1.65
N VAL A 78 18.01 5.18 2.20
CA VAL A 78 19.40 5.59 2.34
C VAL A 78 19.71 5.77 3.83
N PRO A 79 20.55 4.90 4.43
CA PRO A 79 21.03 5.10 5.80
C PRO A 79 21.83 6.40 5.90
N SER A 80 21.44 7.30 6.80
CA SER A 80 22.08 8.61 6.97
C SER A 80 23.39 8.55 7.75
N SER A 81 23.54 7.59 8.66
CA SER A 81 24.71 7.44 9.53
C SER A 81 25.13 5.98 9.66
N PRO A 82 26.40 5.71 10.05
CA PRO A 82 26.83 4.36 10.41
C PRO A 82 26.12 3.92 11.70
N SER A 83 25.23 2.94 11.60
CA SER A 83 24.58 2.29 12.74
C SER A 83 23.99 0.95 12.30
N THR A 84 23.42 0.21 13.25
CA THR A 84 22.62 -0.98 12.93
C THR A 84 21.22 -0.53 12.53
N TYR A 85 20.76 -0.92 11.35
CA TYR A 85 19.40 -0.67 10.90
C TYR A 85 18.58 -1.94 10.97
N ARG A 86 17.31 -1.79 11.34
CA ARG A 86 16.29 -2.84 11.24
C ARG A 86 15.31 -2.46 10.16
N TYR A 87 14.85 -3.44 9.42
CA TYR A 87 13.81 -3.24 8.43
C TYR A 87 12.84 -4.43 8.45
N THR A 88 11.61 -4.18 8.02
CA THR A 88 10.57 -5.18 7.83
C THR A 88 9.66 -4.75 6.69
N VAL A 89 8.96 -5.70 6.10
CA VAL A 89 7.96 -5.43 5.08
C VAL A 89 6.57 -5.59 5.69
N ARG A 90 5.65 -4.69 5.34
CA ARG A 90 4.23 -4.78 5.66
C ARG A 90 3.44 -4.74 4.37
N ALA A 91 2.43 -5.59 4.26
CA ALA A 91 1.51 -5.59 3.12
C ALA A 91 0.07 -5.72 3.61
N TRP A 92 -0.86 -5.16 2.84
CA TRP A 92 -2.29 -5.22 3.09
C TRP A 92 -3.07 -5.28 1.77
N VAL A 93 -4.32 -5.70 1.85
CA VAL A 93 -5.25 -5.60 0.72
C VAL A 93 -5.68 -4.14 0.62
N ASP A 94 -5.41 -3.52 -0.51
CA ASP A 94 -5.84 -2.17 -0.78
C ASP A 94 -7.26 -2.17 -1.34
N THR A 95 -8.22 -2.18 -0.42
CA THR A 95 -9.64 -2.22 -0.75
C THR A 95 -10.07 -1.02 -1.59
N TYR A 96 -9.50 0.16 -1.33
CA TYR A 96 -9.87 1.39 -2.05
C TYR A 96 -9.34 1.34 -3.49
N SER A 97 -8.06 0.99 -3.68
CA SER A 97 -7.49 0.83 -5.02
C SER A 97 -8.19 -0.31 -5.79
N THR A 98 -8.55 -1.40 -5.11
CA THR A 98 -9.33 -2.50 -5.70
C THR A 98 -10.69 -2.03 -6.19
N TRP A 99 -11.44 -1.30 -5.36
CA TRP A 99 -12.71 -0.69 -5.71
C TRP A 99 -12.57 0.26 -6.92
N ALA A 100 -11.58 1.16 -6.89
CA ALA A 100 -11.37 2.15 -7.94
C ALA A 100 -11.09 1.47 -9.30
N ARG A 101 -10.22 0.46 -9.32
CA ARG A 101 -9.91 -0.32 -10.53
C ARG A 101 -11.14 -1.03 -11.08
N ASN A 102 -11.90 -1.70 -10.21
CA ASN A 102 -13.07 -2.48 -10.61
C ASN A 102 -14.18 -1.56 -11.15
N THR A 103 -14.47 -0.46 -10.45
CA THR A 103 -15.46 0.55 -10.85
C THR A 103 -15.10 1.19 -12.19
N LEU A 104 -13.81 1.51 -12.40
CA LEU A 104 -13.33 2.02 -13.68
C LEU A 104 -13.50 1.01 -14.82
N LYS A 105 -13.28 -0.28 -14.55
CA LYS A 105 -13.50 -1.35 -15.54
C LYS A 105 -14.98 -1.44 -15.94
N TRP A 106 -15.90 -1.44 -14.97
CA TRP A 106 -17.34 -1.49 -15.22
C TRP A 106 -17.84 -0.25 -15.95
N HIS A 107 -17.37 0.94 -15.56
CA HIS A 107 -17.68 2.19 -16.25
C HIS A 107 -17.28 2.14 -17.73
N LYS A 108 -16.07 1.67 -18.03
CA LYS A 108 -15.59 1.47 -19.41
C LYS A 108 -16.40 0.42 -20.18
N GLY A 109 -17.03 -0.51 -19.47
CA GLY A 109 -17.97 -1.48 -20.02
C GLY A 109 -19.38 -0.92 -20.29
N GLY A 110 -19.64 0.34 -19.94
CA GLY A 110 -20.95 0.98 -20.10
C GLY A 110 -21.96 0.63 -18.99
N GLU A 111 -21.49 0.02 -17.89
CA GLU A 111 -22.36 -0.30 -16.75
C GLU A 111 -22.71 0.93 -15.92
N ASN A 112 -23.84 0.87 -15.21
CA ASN A 112 -24.23 1.92 -14.27
C ASN A 112 -23.46 1.78 -12.94
N ILE A 113 -22.54 2.70 -12.70
CA ILE A 113 -21.65 2.70 -11.53
C ILE A 113 -22.15 3.53 -10.33
N GLN A 114 -23.41 3.97 -10.34
CA GLN A 114 -23.92 4.87 -9.30
C GLN A 114 -23.77 4.27 -7.88
N GLN A 115 -24.08 2.99 -7.72
CA GLN A 115 -23.95 2.32 -6.42
C GLN A 115 -22.48 2.15 -6.01
N ASP A 116 -21.61 1.81 -6.96
CA ASP A 116 -20.18 1.65 -6.70
C ASP A 116 -19.56 2.97 -6.25
N VAL A 117 -19.95 4.10 -6.85
CA VAL A 117 -19.50 5.43 -6.41
C VAL A 117 -19.94 5.71 -4.96
N LEU A 118 -21.17 5.35 -4.59
CA LEU A 118 -21.65 5.50 -3.21
C LEU A 118 -20.83 4.63 -2.24
N GLU A 119 -20.45 3.42 -2.63
CA GLU A 119 -19.56 2.55 -1.85
C GLU A 119 -18.19 3.20 -1.65
N GLY A 120 -17.57 3.73 -2.71
CA GLY A 120 -16.28 4.42 -2.64
C GLY A 120 -16.32 5.64 -1.71
N ILE A 121 -17.42 6.42 -1.75
CA ILE A 121 -17.62 7.52 -0.79
C ILE A 121 -17.73 6.98 0.65
N GLY A 122 -18.40 5.84 0.84
CA GLY A 122 -18.43 5.13 2.13
C GLY A 122 -17.03 4.79 2.63
N MET A 123 -16.20 4.20 1.78
CA MET A 123 -14.80 3.89 2.10
C MET A 123 -13.99 5.15 2.49
N LEU A 124 -14.16 6.24 1.74
CA LEU A 124 -13.51 7.52 2.07
C LEU A 124 -13.98 8.09 3.41
N ARG A 125 -15.24 7.93 3.78
CA ARG A 125 -15.74 8.34 5.11
C ARG A 125 -15.06 7.55 6.22
N ASP A 126 -14.90 6.24 6.04
CA ASP A 126 -14.20 5.38 6.99
C ASP A 126 -12.71 5.72 7.10
N ILE A 127 -12.08 6.15 6.00
CA ILE A 127 -10.72 6.68 5.98
C ILE A 127 -10.67 8.02 6.72
N ALA A 128 -11.59 8.95 6.44
CA ALA A 128 -11.65 10.27 7.07
C ALA A 128 -11.80 10.18 8.59
N ALA A 129 -12.55 9.20 9.10
CA ALA A 129 -12.71 8.93 10.52
C ALA A 129 -11.37 8.57 11.22
N ARG A 130 -10.41 8.02 10.48
CA ARG A 130 -9.09 7.56 10.97
C ARG A 130 -7.92 8.47 10.53
N ALA A 131 -8.15 9.40 9.62
CA ALA A 131 -7.11 10.19 8.94
C ALA A 131 -6.43 11.27 9.80
N GLY A 132 -6.78 11.45 11.07
CA GLY A 132 -6.13 12.41 11.97
C GLY A 132 -6.04 13.83 11.37
N LYS A 133 -4.81 14.27 11.07
CA LYS A 133 -4.52 15.58 10.46
C LYS A 133 -5.03 15.72 9.01
N ASP A 134 -5.14 14.62 8.27
CA ASP A 134 -5.48 14.59 6.85
C ASP A 134 -7.00 14.52 6.62
N ARG A 135 -7.79 14.37 7.69
CA ARG A 135 -9.27 14.31 7.66
C ARG A 135 -9.92 15.44 6.85
N ARG A 136 -9.39 16.67 6.92
CA ARG A 136 -9.93 17.80 6.16
C ARG A 136 -9.75 17.62 4.65
N ALA A 137 -8.60 17.10 4.22
CA ALA A 137 -8.34 16.82 2.82
C ALA A 137 -9.23 15.68 2.30
N VAL A 138 -9.41 14.61 3.09
CA VAL A 138 -10.32 13.52 2.70
C VAL A 138 -11.77 14.01 2.60
N ASN A 139 -12.22 14.85 3.55
CA ASN A 139 -13.57 15.42 3.50
C ASN A 139 -13.82 16.33 2.30
N SER A 140 -12.81 17.07 1.83
CA SER A 140 -12.98 17.90 0.63
C SER A 140 -13.14 17.05 -0.64
N ILE A 141 -12.44 15.91 -0.72
CA ILE A 141 -12.63 14.92 -1.80
C ILE A 141 -14.05 14.36 -1.77
N ILE A 142 -14.52 13.94 -0.59
CA ILE A 142 -15.90 13.44 -0.41
C ILE A 142 -16.93 14.48 -0.86
N GLN A 143 -16.76 15.75 -0.48
CA GLN A 143 -17.69 16.81 -0.88
C GLN A 143 -17.75 16.99 -2.39
N ARG A 144 -16.58 17.03 -3.06
CA ARG A 144 -16.50 17.12 -4.52
C ARG A 144 -17.19 15.96 -5.20
N MET A 145 -16.96 14.72 -4.73
CA MET A 145 -17.62 13.53 -5.28
C MET A 145 -19.15 13.58 -5.15
N ASN A 146 -19.69 14.03 -4.01
CA ASN A 146 -21.15 14.12 -3.81
C ASN A 146 -21.82 15.19 -4.70
N SER A 147 -21.07 16.21 -5.14
CA SER A 147 -21.57 17.27 -6.02
C SER A 147 -21.41 16.99 -7.52
N SER A 148 -20.92 15.79 -7.88
CA SER A 148 -20.51 15.44 -9.24
C SER A 148 -21.35 14.29 -9.81
N THR A 149 -21.31 14.14 -11.14
CA THR A 149 -21.86 12.94 -11.79
C THR A 149 -21.06 11.70 -11.37
N PRO A 150 -21.60 10.48 -11.47
CA PRO A 150 -20.86 9.26 -11.12
C PRO A 150 -19.52 9.12 -11.86
N ALA A 151 -19.46 9.51 -13.14
CA ALA A 151 -18.23 9.46 -13.94
C ALA A 151 -17.18 10.46 -13.43
N ASP A 152 -17.59 11.70 -13.14
CA ASP A 152 -16.70 12.72 -12.60
C ASP A 152 -16.25 12.40 -11.16
N ALA A 153 -17.15 11.83 -10.35
CA ALA A 153 -16.83 11.38 -9.00
C ALA A 153 -15.76 10.29 -9.01
N LEU A 154 -15.82 9.35 -9.96
CA LEU A 154 -14.79 8.34 -10.15
C LEU A 154 -13.44 8.95 -10.58
N GLN A 155 -13.46 9.97 -11.45
CA GLN A 155 -12.25 10.72 -11.83
C GLN A 155 -11.64 11.42 -10.60
N ILE A 156 -12.47 12.08 -9.79
CA ILE A 156 -12.02 12.74 -8.55
C ILE A 156 -11.42 11.73 -7.56
N ALA A 157 -12.00 10.53 -7.48
CA ALA A 157 -11.56 9.48 -6.57
C ALA A 157 -10.21 8.85 -6.96
N THR A 158 -9.81 8.98 -8.22
CA THR A 158 -8.61 8.34 -8.81
C THR A 158 -7.51 9.34 -9.19
N ALA A 159 -7.75 10.64 -8.98
CA ALA A 159 -6.81 11.74 -9.22
C ALA A 159 -5.91 12.01 -8.02
#